data_AF-A0A944UHS3-F1
#
_entry.id   AF-A0A944UHS3-F1
#
_cell.length_a   1.000
_cell.length_b   1.000
_cell.length_c   1.000
_cell.angle_alpha   90.00
_cell.angle_beta   90.00
_cell.angle_gamma   90.00
#
_symmetry.space_group_name_H-M   'P 1'
#
loop_
_entity.id
_entity.type
_entity.pdbx_description
1 polymer ?
#
loop_
_entity_poly.entity_id
_entity_poly.type
_entity_poly.pdbx_seq_one_letter_code
_entity_poly.pdbx_strand_id
1 'polypeptide(L)'
;MNSILFKILILFPLIGLNSLFSQTWKWQEEKGKHIDLLYADKKIARYVYEKLDPQDRERTYKPFHHVYQSDGQNFLTKGPGGKYTHHRGIYFGFSKCSAVNGDGKKVNVDTWHCKRGYQTHEKIINQKADKIGATQTVEIVWRVDDGTIFVTEERTLSFSILNDQSISIDFRSKLSTDQKIVKLDGDPQHAGFQFRASNEVAVSKSKMTYYIRPLSGKDEKGKTKNWPQNKDMTNLPWKAQSVSVGGDRYTTVYLDHPSNPKPSFYSERDYGRFGSYFKTEITPSTPLHVKYRLNIAHRERSPEECKSLSHQFLKAQ
;
A
#
# COMPACT_ATOMS: atom_id res chain seq x y z
N MET A 1 -19.05 78.32 -23.09
CA MET A 1 -18.12 78.15 -21.95
C MET A 1 -18.40 76.81 -21.29
N ASN A 2 -17.34 76.03 -21.09
CA ASN A 2 -17.33 74.63 -20.67
C ASN A 2 -18.07 74.36 -19.35
N SER A 3 -18.78 73.23 -19.24
CA SER A 3 -18.97 72.54 -17.97
C SER A 3 -19.23 71.03 -18.15
N ILE A 4 -18.10 70.32 -18.15
CA ILE A 4 -17.79 69.05 -17.44
C ILE A 4 -18.97 68.07 -17.20
N LEU A 5 -18.97 66.99 -17.97
CA LEU A 5 -19.76 65.78 -17.75
C LEU A 5 -19.07 64.90 -16.69
N PHE A 6 -19.62 64.78 -15.49
CA PHE A 6 -19.14 63.86 -14.46
C PHE A 6 -19.57 62.42 -14.80
N LYS A 7 -18.64 61.57 -15.24
CA LYS A 7 -18.86 60.12 -15.31
C LYS A 7 -18.67 59.53 -13.91
N ILE A 8 -19.76 59.13 -13.26
CA ILE A 8 -19.72 58.34 -12.03
C ILE A 8 -19.33 56.91 -12.42
N LEU A 9 -18.10 56.52 -12.13
CA LEU A 9 -17.63 55.15 -12.23
C LEU A 9 -18.05 54.41 -10.96
N ILE A 10 -19.12 53.63 -11.03
CA ILE A 10 -19.53 52.75 -9.93
C ILE A 10 -18.56 51.55 -9.92
N LEU A 11 -17.57 51.61 -9.02
CA LEU A 11 -16.73 50.45 -8.70
C LEU A 11 -17.59 49.47 -7.87
N PHE A 12 -18.05 48.39 -8.48
CA PHE A 12 -18.56 47.25 -7.72
C PHE A 12 -17.37 46.60 -7.00
N PRO A 13 -17.40 46.43 -5.67
CA PRO A 13 -16.40 45.63 -5.00
C PRO A 13 -16.59 44.19 -5.48
N LEU A 14 -15.59 43.65 -6.17
CA LEU A 14 -15.50 42.24 -6.47
C LEU A 14 -15.30 41.54 -5.12
N ILE A 15 -16.40 41.22 -4.42
CA ILE A 15 -16.36 40.33 -3.27
C ILE A 15 -15.96 38.98 -3.84
N GLY A 16 -14.67 38.67 -3.74
CA GLY A 16 -14.14 37.36 -4.08
C GLY A 16 -14.90 36.34 -3.25
N LEU A 17 -15.81 35.61 -3.90
CA LEU A 17 -16.31 34.35 -3.38
C LEU A 17 -15.09 33.42 -3.33
N ASN A 18 -14.41 33.40 -2.19
CA ASN A 18 -13.62 32.25 -1.79
C ASN A 18 -14.64 31.11 -1.67
N SER A 19 -14.83 30.38 -2.77
CA SER A 19 -15.47 29.10 -2.76
C SER A 19 -14.71 28.26 -1.74
N LEU A 20 -15.28 28.13 -0.54
CA LEU A 20 -14.93 27.10 0.42
C LEU A 20 -15.30 25.78 -0.25
N PHE A 21 -14.45 25.31 -1.16
CA PHE A 21 -14.56 23.97 -1.71
C PHE A 21 -14.44 23.02 -0.52
N SER A 22 -15.53 22.35 -0.18
CA SER A 22 -15.52 21.25 0.77
C SER A 22 -14.45 20.27 0.30
N GLN A 23 -13.42 20.03 1.12
CA GLN A 23 -12.43 19.01 0.80
C GLN A 23 -13.17 17.66 0.76
N THR A 24 -13.22 17.06 -0.42
CA THR A 24 -13.93 15.79 -0.65
C THR A 24 -12.99 14.79 -1.27
N TRP A 25 -13.22 13.51 -1.00
CA TRP A 25 -12.55 12.45 -1.70
C TRP A 25 -13.13 12.24 -3.10
N LYS A 26 -12.28 11.92 -4.08
CA LYS A 26 -12.71 11.67 -5.46
C LYS A 26 -11.84 10.60 -6.11
N TRP A 27 -12.46 9.73 -6.90
CA TRP A 27 -11.75 8.79 -7.77
C TRP A 27 -11.64 9.35 -9.19
N GLN A 28 -10.47 9.17 -9.81
CA GLN A 28 -10.23 9.50 -11.20
C GLN A 28 -9.53 8.34 -11.90
N GLU A 29 -10.14 7.80 -12.96
CA GLU A 29 -9.64 6.62 -13.65
C GLU A 29 -9.00 6.96 -14.99
N GLU A 30 -7.85 6.35 -15.26
CA GLU A 30 -7.35 6.13 -16.62
C GLU A 30 -7.58 4.65 -16.96
N LYS A 31 -8.66 4.40 -17.72
CA LYS A 31 -9.22 3.07 -17.94
C LYS A 31 -8.18 2.09 -18.49
N GLY A 32 -8.10 0.92 -17.87
CA GLY A 32 -7.17 -0.15 -18.22
C GLY A 32 -5.74 0.08 -17.71
N LYS A 33 -5.48 1.20 -17.02
CA LYS A 33 -4.14 1.51 -16.48
C LYS A 33 -4.14 1.67 -14.97
N HIS A 34 -4.82 2.69 -14.48
CA HIS A 34 -4.79 3.01 -13.06
C HIS A 34 -5.98 3.88 -12.62
N ILE A 35 -6.21 3.91 -11.31
CA ILE A 35 -7.20 4.78 -10.66
C ILE A 35 -6.48 5.61 -9.61
N ASP A 36 -6.53 6.93 -9.76
CA ASP A 36 -6.07 7.88 -8.76
C ASP A 36 -7.18 8.16 -7.74
N LEU A 37 -6.80 8.20 -6.47
CA LEU A 37 -7.59 8.76 -5.38
C LEU A 37 -7.10 10.16 -5.09
N LEU A 38 -8.02 11.12 -5.08
CA LEU A 38 -7.76 12.50 -4.73
C LEU A 38 -8.49 12.85 -3.43
N TYR A 39 -7.92 13.77 -2.66
CA TYR A 39 -8.59 14.47 -1.59
C TYR A 39 -8.46 15.98 -1.85
N ALA A 40 -9.61 16.64 -1.97
CA ALA A 40 -9.72 17.88 -2.75
C ALA A 40 -9.15 17.65 -4.16
N ASP A 41 -8.11 18.38 -4.57
CA ASP A 41 -7.47 18.24 -5.87
C ASP A 41 -6.08 17.58 -5.82
N LYS A 42 -5.70 17.09 -4.64
CA LYS A 42 -4.39 16.50 -4.43
C LYS A 42 -4.47 14.98 -4.50
N LYS A 43 -3.63 14.36 -5.33
CA LYS A 43 -3.56 12.90 -5.41
C LYS A 43 -2.97 12.33 -4.12
N ILE A 44 -3.60 11.28 -3.61
CA ILE A 44 -3.27 10.61 -2.34
C ILE A 44 -2.73 9.21 -2.61
N ALA A 45 -3.43 8.44 -3.44
CA ALA A 45 -3.06 7.07 -3.78
C ALA A 45 -3.37 6.77 -5.25
N ARG A 46 -2.73 5.73 -5.78
CA ARG A 46 -3.01 5.21 -7.12
C ARG A 46 -3.09 3.69 -7.08
N TYR A 47 -4.17 3.10 -7.56
CA TYR A 47 -4.25 1.67 -7.85
C TYR A 47 -3.83 1.41 -9.29
N VAL A 48 -2.77 0.65 -9.51
CA VAL A 48 -2.28 0.26 -10.86
C VAL A 48 -2.81 -1.14 -11.16
N TYR A 49 -3.42 -1.33 -12.34
CA TYR A 49 -4.16 -2.55 -12.65
C TYR A 49 -4.09 -2.96 -14.13
N GLU A 50 -3.01 -2.59 -14.81
CA GLU A 50 -2.78 -2.97 -16.21
C GLU A 50 -2.90 -4.48 -16.44
N LYS A 51 -3.48 -4.85 -17.58
CA LYS A 51 -3.52 -6.24 -18.02
C LYS A 51 -2.09 -6.73 -18.32
N LEU A 52 -1.83 -8.00 -18.02
CA LEU A 52 -0.56 -8.64 -18.34
C LEU A 52 -0.26 -8.48 -19.83
N ASP A 53 0.87 -7.86 -20.12
CA ASP A 53 1.51 -7.77 -21.42
C ASP A 53 2.78 -8.63 -21.36
N PRO A 54 2.87 -9.75 -22.10
CA PRO A 54 4.07 -10.59 -22.11
C PRO A 54 5.34 -9.87 -22.58
N GLN A 55 5.22 -8.86 -23.46
CA GLN A 55 6.36 -8.06 -23.96
C GLN A 55 6.87 -7.10 -22.90
N ASP A 56 6.00 -6.66 -21.99
CA ASP A 56 6.32 -5.80 -20.85
C ASP A 56 5.81 -6.43 -19.55
N ARG A 57 6.21 -7.69 -19.37
CA ARG A 57 5.73 -8.51 -18.26
C ARG A 57 6.08 -7.87 -16.94
N GLU A 58 7.28 -7.29 -16.81
CA GLU A 58 7.68 -6.65 -15.57
C GLU A 58 6.65 -5.61 -15.16
N ARG A 59 6.32 -4.63 -16.01
CA ARG A 59 5.41 -3.57 -15.65
C ARG A 59 4.01 -4.07 -15.28
N THR A 60 3.54 -5.11 -15.96
CA THR A 60 2.12 -5.50 -15.98
C THR A 60 1.76 -6.79 -15.23
N TYR A 61 2.72 -7.55 -14.68
CA TYR A 61 2.44 -8.87 -14.08
C TYR A 61 1.63 -8.87 -12.78
N LYS A 62 1.36 -7.70 -12.19
CA LYS A 62 0.62 -7.58 -10.92
C LYS A 62 0.04 -6.20 -10.67
N PRO A 63 -1.15 -6.15 -10.05
CA PRO A 63 -1.69 -4.92 -9.51
C PRO A 63 -1.07 -4.57 -8.15
N PHE A 64 -0.92 -3.28 -7.88
CA PHE A 64 -0.37 -2.76 -6.62
C PHE A 64 -0.88 -1.33 -6.37
N HIS A 65 -0.62 -0.81 -5.17
CA HIS A 65 -0.99 0.57 -4.83
C HIS A 65 0.22 1.44 -4.61
N HIS A 66 0.16 2.63 -5.19
CA HIS A 66 1.03 3.75 -4.90
C HIS A 66 0.39 4.67 -3.87
N VAL A 67 1.25 5.37 -3.13
CA VAL A 67 0.95 6.55 -2.31
C VAL A 67 1.78 7.71 -2.88
N TYR A 68 1.13 8.86 -3.04
CA TYR A 68 1.78 10.11 -3.46
C TYR A 68 2.47 10.81 -2.29
N GLN A 69 3.43 11.68 -2.59
CA GLN A 69 4.05 12.60 -1.65
C GLN A 69 3.08 13.72 -1.27
N SER A 70 3.48 14.57 -0.32
CA SER A 70 2.69 15.74 0.08
C SER A 70 2.55 16.82 -0.99
N ASP A 71 3.18 16.69 -2.15
CA ASP A 71 2.93 17.55 -3.32
C ASP A 71 1.75 17.06 -4.18
N GLY A 72 1.31 15.80 -4.02
CA GLY A 72 0.30 15.16 -4.88
C GLY A 72 0.74 14.90 -6.32
N GLN A 73 2.05 15.03 -6.61
CA GLN A 73 2.62 14.91 -7.95
C GLN A 73 3.58 13.73 -8.01
N ASN A 74 4.51 13.65 -7.05
CA ASN A 74 5.52 12.60 -7.00
C ASN A 74 5.07 11.43 -6.13
N PHE A 75 5.65 10.24 -6.33
CA PHE A 75 5.31 9.07 -5.51
C PHE A 75 6.21 8.94 -4.27
N LEU A 76 5.59 8.67 -3.12
CA LEU A 76 6.28 8.25 -1.90
C LEU A 76 6.70 6.77 -1.98
N THR A 77 6.10 6.03 -2.90
CA THR A 77 6.22 4.58 -3.06
C THR A 77 6.79 4.23 -4.43
N LYS A 78 7.41 3.07 -4.54
CA LYS A 78 8.06 2.64 -5.78
C LYS A 78 7.10 1.88 -6.72
N GLY A 79 7.21 2.14 -8.02
CA GLY A 79 6.53 1.39 -9.09
C GLY A 79 7.43 0.36 -9.77
N PRO A 80 7.18 0.01 -11.04
CA PRO A 80 8.07 -0.83 -11.87
C PRO A 80 9.47 -0.23 -12.09
N GLY A 81 10.44 -1.03 -12.56
CA GLY A 81 11.82 -0.58 -12.79
C GLY A 81 12.64 -0.33 -11.53
N GLY A 82 13.81 0.32 -11.66
CA GLY A 82 14.69 0.68 -10.54
C GLY A 82 15.31 -0.52 -9.80
N LYS A 83 15.79 -0.31 -8.56
CA LYS A 83 16.39 -1.39 -7.75
C LYS A 83 15.32 -2.26 -7.09
N TYR A 84 15.48 -3.59 -7.21
CA TYR A 84 14.56 -4.60 -6.69
C TYR A 84 13.16 -4.46 -7.30
N THR A 85 13.06 -4.70 -8.60
CA THR A 85 11.91 -4.33 -9.44
C THR A 85 10.58 -4.96 -9.03
N HIS A 86 10.64 -6.11 -8.37
CA HIS A 86 9.48 -6.86 -7.88
C HIS A 86 8.88 -6.29 -6.57
N HIS A 87 9.60 -5.43 -5.84
CA HIS A 87 9.03 -4.71 -4.70
C HIS A 87 8.32 -3.44 -5.18
N ARG A 88 7.01 -3.34 -4.94
CA ARG A 88 6.16 -2.25 -5.44
C ARG A 88 5.19 -1.76 -4.38
N GLY A 89 5.15 -0.45 -4.20
CA GLY A 89 4.35 0.31 -3.23
C GLY A 89 3.77 -0.49 -2.07
N ILE A 90 2.45 -0.58 -2.00
CA ILE A 90 1.73 -1.45 -1.07
C ILE A 90 1.36 -2.72 -1.81
N TYR A 91 1.87 -3.85 -1.33
CA TYR A 91 1.75 -5.13 -2.02
C TYR A 91 1.49 -6.30 -1.06
N PHE A 92 0.78 -7.30 -1.58
CA PHE A 92 0.47 -8.55 -0.90
C PHE A 92 0.71 -9.74 -1.84
N GLY A 93 1.52 -10.70 -1.41
CA GLY A 93 1.83 -11.89 -2.20
C GLY A 93 2.86 -12.78 -1.52
N PHE A 94 3.22 -13.87 -2.18
CA PHE A 94 4.02 -14.97 -1.60
C PHE A 94 4.99 -15.55 -2.64
N SER A 95 6.24 -15.78 -2.25
CA SER A 95 7.25 -16.34 -3.15
C SER A 95 7.21 -17.86 -3.28
N LYS A 96 6.53 -18.55 -2.35
CA LYS A 96 6.43 -20.00 -2.32
C LYS A 96 4.97 -20.41 -2.15
N CYS A 97 4.21 -20.35 -3.23
CA CYS A 97 2.88 -20.94 -3.29
C CYS A 97 2.94 -22.37 -3.83
N SER A 98 2.04 -23.24 -3.37
CA SER A 98 1.73 -24.51 -4.05
C SER A 98 0.31 -24.46 -4.60
N ALA A 99 0.14 -24.84 -5.86
CA ALA A 99 -1.13 -24.85 -6.58
C ALA A 99 -1.22 -26.09 -7.49
N VAL A 100 -2.35 -26.23 -8.18
CA VAL A 100 -2.60 -27.18 -9.26
C VAL A 100 -2.76 -26.40 -10.57
N ASN A 101 -2.12 -26.87 -11.64
CA ASN A 101 -2.20 -26.28 -12.98
C ASN A 101 -3.37 -26.85 -13.80
N GLY A 102 -3.51 -26.43 -15.06
CA GLY A 102 -4.60 -26.88 -15.95
C GLY A 102 -4.62 -28.38 -16.24
N ASP A 103 -3.46 -29.04 -16.13
CA ASP A 103 -3.31 -30.50 -16.30
C ASP A 103 -3.60 -31.30 -15.02
N GLY A 104 -4.03 -30.65 -13.94
CA GLY A 104 -4.22 -31.29 -12.64
C GLY A 104 -2.92 -31.63 -11.90
N LYS A 105 -1.75 -31.14 -12.35
CA LYS A 105 -0.46 -31.38 -11.70
C LYS A 105 -0.17 -30.34 -10.63
N LYS A 106 0.41 -30.79 -9.51
CA LYS A 106 0.90 -29.90 -8.47
C LYS A 106 2.11 -29.10 -8.96
N VAL A 107 2.06 -27.79 -8.80
CA VAL A 107 3.09 -26.84 -9.21
C VAL A 107 3.45 -25.88 -8.08
N ASN A 108 4.66 -25.33 -8.14
CA ASN A 108 5.08 -24.23 -7.27
C ASN A 108 4.96 -22.91 -8.04
N VAL A 109 4.40 -21.89 -7.40
CA VAL A 109 4.16 -20.57 -8.00
C VAL A 109 4.79 -19.50 -7.12
N ASP A 110 5.44 -18.52 -7.74
CA ASP A 110 6.00 -17.37 -7.05
C ASP A 110 5.23 -16.12 -7.49
N THR A 111 4.24 -15.72 -6.70
CA THR A 111 3.49 -14.48 -6.97
C THR A 111 4.30 -13.24 -6.59
N TRP A 112 5.30 -13.37 -5.73
CA TRP A 112 6.15 -12.25 -5.31
C TRP A 112 7.03 -11.70 -6.44
N HIS A 113 7.68 -12.59 -7.17
CA HIS A 113 8.50 -12.27 -8.33
C HIS A 113 7.75 -12.49 -9.65
N CYS A 114 6.52 -13.01 -9.60
CA CYS A 114 5.72 -13.42 -10.75
C CYS A 114 6.43 -14.41 -11.67
N LYS A 115 7.07 -15.42 -11.06
CA LYS A 115 7.67 -16.56 -11.75
C LYS A 115 6.72 -17.75 -11.70
N ARG A 116 6.39 -18.34 -12.86
CA ARG A 116 5.40 -19.43 -12.96
C ARG A 116 4.00 -19.01 -12.50
N GLY A 117 3.73 -17.71 -12.52
CA GLY A 117 2.45 -17.13 -12.18
C GLY A 117 2.46 -15.62 -12.17
N TYR A 118 1.27 -15.05 -12.11
CA TYR A 118 1.02 -13.61 -12.18
C TYR A 118 -0.31 -13.27 -11.51
N GLN A 119 -0.59 -11.97 -11.35
CA GLN A 119 -1.83 -11.48 -10.75
C GLN A 119 -2.51 -10.52 -11.71
N THR A 120 -3.82 -10.65 -11.90
CA THR A 120 -4.62 -9.75 -12.75
C THR A 120 -5.75 -9.11 -11.96
N HIS A 121 -5.99 -7.83 -12.22
CA HIS A 121 -7.26 -7.21 -11.85
C HIS A 121 -8.37 -7.74 -12.74
N GLU A 122 -9.49 -8.17 -12.15
CA GLU A 122 -10.65 -8.65 -12.90
C GLU A 122 -11.76 -7.59 -12.91
N LYS A 123 -12.10 -7.01 -11.75
CA LYS A 123 -13.12 -5.96 -11.65
C LYS A 123 -13.01 -5.13 -10.38
N ILE A 124 -13.63 -3.96 -10.41
CA ILE A 124 -13.98 -3.17 -9.22
C ILE A 124 -15.28 -3.73 -8.65
N ILE A 125 -15.25 -4.23 -7.42
CA ILE A 125 -16.43 -4.74 -6.71
C ILE A 125 -17.21 -3.57 -6.07
N ASN A 126 -16.48 -2.65 -5.44
CA ASN A 126 -17.06 -1.48 -4.78
C ASN A 126 -16.08 -0.31 -4.84
N GLN A 127 -16.59 0.90 -5.04
CA GLN A 127 -15.82 2.12 -5.00
C GLN A 127 -16.68 3.25 -4.45
N LYS A 128 -16.27 3.82 -3.31
CA LYS A 128 -16.99 4.88 -2.59
C LYS A 128 -16.02 5.99 -2.22
N ALA A 129 -16.51 7.22 -2.21
CA ALA A 129 -15.80 8.39 -1.72
C ALA A 129 -16.83 9.40 -1.21
N ASP A 130 -16.56 9.99 -0.05
CA ASP A 130 -17.40 11.03 0.55
C ASP A 130 -16.52 12.11 1.20
N LYS A 131 -17.05 12.84 2.20
CA LYS A 131 -16.30 13.86 2.94
C LYS A 131 -15.36 13.28 4.02
N ILE A 132 -15.65 12.07 4.49
CA ILE A 132 -14.96 11.42 5.62
C ILE A 132 -13.82 10.54 5.09
N GLY A 133 -14.08 9.80 4.01
CA GLY A 133 -13.11 8.84 3.49
C GLY A 133 -13.42 8.35 2.08
N ALA A 134 -12.58 7.43 1.63
CA ALA A 134 -12.80 6.68 0.40
C ALA A 134 -12.45 5.21 0.59
N THR A 135 -13.18 4.33 -0.10
CA THR A 135 -12.95 2.89 -0.04
C THR A 135 -13.02 2.32 -1.45
N GLN A 136 -12.10 1.41 -1.76
CA GLN A 136 -12.13 0.62 -2.98
C GLN A 136 -11.94 -0.86 -2.65
N THR A 137 -12.82 -1.69 -3.19
CA THR A 137 -12.72 -3.14 -3.16
C THR A 137 -12.60 -3.65 -4.60
N VAL A 138 -11.57 -4.43 -4.86
CA VAL A 138 -11.26 -5.01 -6.18
C VAL A 138 -11.14 -6.52 -6.10
N GLU A 139 -11.52 -7.18 -7.19
CA GLU A 139 -11.22 -8.59 -7.43
C GLU A 139 -9.89 -8.68 -8.17
N ILE A 140 -8.95 -9.42 -7.58
CA ILE A 140 -7.66 -9.77 -8.17
C ILE A 140 -7.60 -11.29 -8.21
N VAL A 141 -7.14 -11.87 -9.30
CA VAL A 141 -6.93 -13.33 -9.36
C VAL A 141 -5.46 -13.64 -9.51
N TRP A 142 -5.03 -14.71 -8.87
CA TRP A 142 -3.67 -15.21 -8.96
C TRP A 142 -3.67 -16.44 -9.85
N ARG A 143 -2.81 -16.40 -10.86
CA ARG A 143 -2.79 -17.37 -11.95
C ARG A 143 -1.45 -18.09 -11.99
N VAL A 144 -1.49 -19.37 -12.32
CA VAL A 144 -0.33 -20.09 -12.87
C VAL A 144 -0.04 -19.52 -14.27
N ASP A 145 1.18 -19.66 -14.78
CA ASP A 145 1.53 -19.12 -16.11
C ASP A 145 0.68 -19.68 -17.26
N ASP A 146 0.08 -20.87 -17.11
CA ASP A 146 -0.89 -21.44 -18.07
C ASP A 146 -2.27 -20.76 -18.03
N GLY A 147 -2.47 -19.78 -17.15
CA GLY A 147 -3.72 -19.03 -16.97
C GLY A 147 -4.64 -19.59 -15.90
N THR A 148 -4.36 -20.78 -15.37
CA THR A 148 -5.18 -21.44 -14.34
C THR A 148 -5.26 -20.58 -13.09
N ILE A 149 -6.48 -20.26 -12.64
CA ILE A 149 -6.71 -19.56 -11.39
C ILE A 149 -6.45 -20.52 -10.24
N PHE A 150 -5.65 -20.09 -9.27
CA PHE A 150 -5.46 -20.84 -8.03
C PHE A 150 -5.87 -20.04 -6.79
N VAL A 151 -5.98 -18.71 -6.89
CA VAL A 151 -6.55 -17.85 -5.83
C VAL A 151 -7.40 -16.75 -6.45
N THR A 152 -8.54 -16.47 -5.81
CA THR A 152 -9.30 -15.23 -5.99
C THR A 152 -9.15 -14.37 -4.74
N GLU A 153 -8.75 -13.12 -4.93
CA GLU A 153 -8.51 -12.12 -3.90
C GLU A 153 -9.56 -11.00 -3.96
N GLU A 154 -10.28 -10.79 -2.86
CA GLU A 154 -11.05 -9.57 -2.64
C GLU A 154 -10.19 -8.62 -1.79
N ARG A 155 -9.58 -7.62 -2.43
CA ARG A 155 -8.71 -6.63 -1.77
C ARG A 155 -9.47 -5.34 -1.56
N THR A 156 -9.55 -4.89 -0.30
CA THR A 156 -10.15 -3.61 0.08
C THR A 156 -9.12 -2.68 0.69
N LEU A 157 -9.04 -1.46 0.17
CA LEU A 157 -8.35 -0.36 0.84
C LEU A 157 -9.35 0.74 1.21
N SER A 158 -9.28 1.22 2.45
CA SER A 158 -10.02 2.38 2.94
C SER A 158 -9.08 3.48 3.38
N PHE A 159 -9.39 4.72 3.02
CA PHE A 159 -8.54 5.89 3.19
C PHE A 159 -9.27 6.93 4.03
N SER A 160 -8.54 7.53 4.97
CA SER A 160 -8.98 8.69 5.74
C SER A 160 -7.80 9.61 6.07
N ILE A 161 -8.09 10.86 6.40
CA ILE A 161 -7.11 11.80 6.96
C ILE A 161 -7.29 11.85 8.47
N LEU A 162 -6.20 11.68 9.21
CA LEU A 162 -6.19 11.80 10.67
C LEU A 162 -6.09 13.28 11.09
N ASN A 163 -6.38 13.57 12.36
CA ASN A 163 -6.31 14.94 12.90
C ASN A 163 -4.94 15.61 12.75
N ASP A 164 -3.86 14.84 12.68
CA ASP A 164 -2.50 15.35 12.44
C ASP A 164 -2.13 15.43 10.95
N GLN A 165 -3.14 15.41 10.07
CA GLN A 165 -3.05 15.40 8.62
C GLN A 165 -2.35 14.16 8.01
N SER A 166 -2.05 13.12 8.81
CA SER A 166 -1.53 11.86 8.29
C SER A 166 -2.59 11.11 7.49
N ILE A 167 -2.16 10.35 6.49
CA ILE A 167 -3.03 9.44 5.74
C ILE A 167 -3.12 8.12 6.51
N SER A 168 -4.32 7.67 6.81
CA SER A 168 -4.60 6.31 7.30
C SER A 168 -5.11 5.45 6.15
N ILE A 169 -4.50 4.28 5.96
CA ILE A 169 -4.84 3.32 4.92
C ILE A 169 -5.13 1.98 5.59
N ASP A 170 -6.41 1.62 5.72
CA ASP A 170 -6.80 0.26 6.07
C ASP A 170 -6.63 -0.65 4.86
N PHE A 171 -5.98 -1.78 5.07
CA PHE A 171 -5.85 -2.85 4.08
C PHE A 171 -6.56 -4.09 4.61
N ARG A 172 -7.48 -4.63 3.82
CA ARG A 172 -8.10 -5.93 4.07
C ARG A 172 -8.00 -6.77 2.81
N SER A 173 -7.72 -8.05 2.99
CA SER A 173 -7.72 -9.00 1.87
C SER A 173 -8.33 -10.31 2.31
N LYS A 174 -9.19 -10.86 1.45
CA LYS A 174 -9.69 -12.24 1.55
C LYS A 174 -9.14 -13.04 0.37
N LEU A 175 -8.41 -14.12 0.63
CA LEU A 175 -7.96 -15.06 -0.39
C LEU A 175 -8.80 -16.33 -0.32
N SER A 176 -9.45 -16.68 -1.42
CA SER A 176 -10.27 -17.88 -1.61
C SER A 176 -9.69 -18.74 -2.73
N THR A 177 -10.00 -20.03 -2.71
CA THR A 177 -9.59 -20.99 -3.76
C THR A 177 -10.67 -22.04 -3.95
N ASP A 178 -10.82 -22.52 -5.20
CA ASP A 178 -11.64 -23.71 -5.51
C ASP A 178 -10.79 -24.99 -5.55
N GLN A 179 -9.46 -24.86 -5.46
CA GLN A 179 -8.57 -26.01 -5.38
C GLN A 179 -8.68 -26.65 -4.00
N LYS A 180 -8.48 -27.97 -3.91
CA LYS A 180 -8.53 -28.71 -2.64
C LYS A 180 -7.69 -28.05 -1.53
N ILE A 181 -6.51 -27.56 -1.90
CA ILE A 181 -5.60 -26.86 -1.01
C ILE A 181 -4.61 -25.99 -1.81
N VAL A 182 -4.38 -24.78 -1.35
CA VAL A 182 -3.27 -23.91 -1.77
C VAL A 182 -2.42 -23.58 -0.55
N LYS A 183 -1.10 -23.82 -0.65
CA LYS A 183 -0.16 -23.41 0.40
C LYS A 183 0.42 -22.04 0.08
N LEU A 184 0.50 -21.17 1.07
CA LEU A 184 1.06 -19.82 0.97
C LEU A 184 2.24 -19.69 1.94
N ASP A 185 3.45 -19.56 1.40
CA ASP A 185 4.71 -19.45 2.15
C ASP A 185 5.68 -18.50 1.42
N GLY A 186 6.86 -18.29 1.99
CA GLY A 186 7.95 -17.57 1.37
C GLY A 186 9.08 -17.39 2.36
N ASP A 187 9.54 -16.15 2.46
CA ASP A 187 10.56 -15.72 3.41
C ASP A 187 10.27 -14.27 3.84
N PRO A 188 10.92 -13.77 4.91
CA PRO A 188 10.64 -12.43 5.45
C PRO A 188 10.72 -11.28 4.45
N GLN A 189 11.45 -11.44 3.36
CA GLN A 189 11.72 -10.41 2.37
C GLN A 189 10.81 -10.54 1.15
N HIS A 190 10.27 -11.72 0.90
CA HIS A 190 9.53 -12.07 -0.33
C HIS A 190 8.16 -12.72 -0.05
N ALA A 191 7.47 -12.31 1.01
CA ALA A 191 6.10 -12.74 1.27
C ALA A 191 5.31 -11.76 2.15
N GLY A 192 4.00 -11.98 2.20
CA GLY A 192 3.06 -11.28 3.05
C GLY A 192 2.75 -9.88 2.57
N PHE A 193 2.40 -9.01 3.52
CA PHE A 193 2.01 -7.62 3.27
C PHE A 193 3.23 -6.72 3.49
N GLN A 194 3.61 -5.95 2.47
CA GLN A 194 4.81 -5.13 2.51
C GLN A 194 4.56 -3.73 1.95
N PHE A 195 5.33 -2.78 2.48
CA PHE A 195 5.46 -1.44 1.98
C PHE A 195 6.84 -1.23 1.35
N ARG A 196 6.85 -0.55 0.21
CA ARG A 196 8.05 -0.17 -0.54
C ARG A 196 8.05 1.33 -0.85
N ALA A 197 8.90 2.07 -0.14
CA ALA A 197 9.18 3.48 -0.40
C ALA A 197 9.82 3.69 -1.78
N SER A 198 9.80 4.94 -2.25
CA SER A 198 10.35 5.41 -3.53
C SER A 198 11.73 4.83 -3.85
N ASN A 199 12.01 4.64 -5.14
CA ASN A 199 13.31 4.19 -5.62
C ASN A 199 14.46 5.15 -5.20
N GLU A 200 14.15 6.43 -4.99
CA GLU A 200 15.09 7.41 -4.44
C GLU A 200 15.78 6.91 -3.17
N VAL A 201 15.02 6.27 -2.26
CA VAL A 201 15.57 5.73 -1.01
C VAL A 201 16.65 4.70 -1.28
N ALA A 202 16.45 3.82 -2.26
CA ALA A 202 17.43 2.78 -2.60
C ALA A 202 18.66 3.30 -3.34
N VAL A 203 18.51 4.42 -4.06
CA VAL A 203 19.59 4.96 -4.90
C VAL A 203 20.48 5.90 -4.10
N SER A 204 19.93 6.76 -3.23
CA SER A 204 20.71 7.81 -2.58
C SER A 204 20.41 8.06 -1.10
N LYS A 205 19.31 7.54 -0.54
CA LYS A 205 18.90 7.87 0.85
C LYS A 205 18.84 6.69 1.81
N SER A 206 19.35 5.51 1.45
CA SER A 206 19.18 4.29 2.26
C SER A 206 19.76 4.44 3.66
N LYS A 207 20.91 5.11 3.78
CA LYS A 207 21.56 5.42 5.06
C LYS A 207 20.84 6.47 5.90
N MET A 208 19.77 7.08 5.40
CA MET A 208 18.91 8.01 6.14
C MET A 208 17.62 7.36 6.66
N THR A 209 17.38 6.10 6.29
CA THR A 209 16.26 5.31 6.78
C THR A 209 16.50 4.87 8.22
N TYR A 210 15.51 4.99 9.09
CA TYR A 210 15.55 4.39 10.42
C TYR A 210 14.20 3.76 10.77
N TYR A 211 14.19 2.95 11.82
CA TYR A 211 13.00 2.22 12.26
C TYR A 211 12.63 2.56 13.70
N ILE A 212 11.35 2.37 14.02
CA ILE A 212 10.82 2.48 15.38
C ILE A 212 10.10 1.18 15.67
N ARG A 213 10.46 0.52 16.78
CA ARG A 213 9.95 -0.82 17.11
C ARG A 213 9.29 -0.82 18.49
N PRO A 214 8.32 -1.73 18.74
CA PRO A 214 7.60 -1.78 20.01
C PRO A 214 8.47 -1.92 21.24
N LEU A 215 9.52 -2.75 21.16
CA LEU A 215 10.37 -3.09 22.30
C LEU A 215 11.60 -2.19 22.41
N SER A 216 12.22 -1.83 21.28
CA SER A 216 13.50 -1.12 21.26
C SER A 216 13.39 0.38 20.99
N GLY A 217 12.19 0.91 20.75
CA GLY A 217 12.01 2.31 20.36
C GLY A 217 12.67 2.66 19.01
N LYS A 218 13.08 3.93 18.87
CA LYS A 218 13.75 4.48 17.67
C LYS A 218 15.18 3.94 17.58
N ASP A 219 15.56 3.44 16.41
CA ASP A 219 16.89 2.94 16.10
C ASP A 219 17.75 3.99 15.38
N GLU A 220 19.04 3.73 15.26
CA GLU A 220 19.96 4.54 14.48
C GLU A 220 19.66 4.45 12.97
N LYS A 221 20.07 5.48 12.23
CA LYS A 221 19.95 5.51 10.76
C LYS A 221 20.78 4.40 10.11
N GLY A 222 20.21 3.75 9.10
CA GLY A 222 20.81 2.65 8.35
C GLY A 222 20.77 1.30 9.06
N LYS A 223 20.33 1.20 10.32
CA LYS A 223 20.20 -0.07 11.03
C LYS A 223 18.91 -0.77 10.65
N THR A 224 18.98 -2.10 10.57
CA THR A 224 17.85 -2.97 10.21
C THR A 224 17.85 -4.22 11.06
N LYS A 225 16.67 -4.71 11.42
CA LYS A 225 16.46 -6.04 12.01
C LYS A 225 15.69 -6.96 11.09
N ASN A 226 16.07 -8.24 11.07
CA ASN A 226 15.48 -9.26 10.22
C ASN A 226 15.36 -10.60 10.97
N TRP A 227 14.20 -11.23 10.89
CA TRP A 227 14.09 -12.65 11.20
C TRP A 227 14.86 -13.48 10.14
N PRO A 228 15.50 -14.62 10.48
CA PRO A 228 15.56 -15.27 11.79
C PRO A 228 16.69 -14.79 12.72
N GLN A 229 17.53 -13.86 12.29
CA GLN A 229 18.68 -13.37 13.06
C GLN A 229 18.24 -12.57 14.30
N ASN A 230 17.16 -11.81 14.17
CA ASN A 230 16.55 -11.04 15.25
C ASN A 230 15.23 -11.71 15.66
N LYS A 231 15.25 -12.52 16.73
CA LYS A 231 14.10 -13.31 17.17
C LYS A 231 12.92 -12.45 17.61
N ASP A 232 13.19 -11.25 18.10
CA ASP A 232 12.19 -10.23 18.45
C ASP A 232 11.38 -9.73 17.24
N MET A 233 11.82 -10.01 16.01
CA MET A 233 11.09 -9.68 14.77
C MET A 233 9.96 -10.67 14.45
N THR A 234 9.24 -11.12 15.48
CA THR A 234 8.14 -12.08 15.39
C THR A 234 6.91 -11.52 16.09
N ASN A 235 5.73 -11.61 15.46
CA ASN A 235 4.44 -11.20 16.03
C ASN A 235 4.39 -9.75 16.55
N LEU A 236 5.09 -8.83 15.87
CA LEU A 236 5.04 -7.42 16.22
C LEU A 236 3.63 -6.86 15.96
N PRO A 237 3.00 -6.16 16.92
CA PRO A 237 1.70 -5.51 16.70
C PRO A 237 1.80 -4.28 15.80
N TRP A 238 2.98 -3.64 15.80
CA TRP A 238 3.27 -2.51 14.95
C TRP A 238 4.78 -2.36 14.70
N LYS A 239 5.14 -1.60 13.67
CA LYS A 239 6.49 -1.12 13.40
C LYS A 239 6.43 0.13 12.53
N ALA A 240 7.35 1.08 12.71
CA ALA A 240 7.46 2.22 11.81
C ALA A 240 8.77 2.24 11.04
N GLN A 241 8.70 2.73 9.80
CA GLN A 241 9.86 3.09 8.97
C GLN A 241 9.80 4.58 8.70
N SER A 242 10.92 5.26 8.87
CA SER A 242 11.08 6.67 8.52
C SER A 242 12.13 6.82 7.42
N VAL A 243 11.75 7.49 6.33
CA VAL A 243 12.57 7.67 5.11
C VAL A 243 12.61 9.14 4.70
N SER A 244 13.58 9.49 3.86
CA SER A 244 13.58 10.77 3.16
C SER A 244 13.33 10.56 1.67
N VAL A 245 12.38 11.32 1.13
CA VAL A 245 11.93 11.26 -0.27
C VAL A 245 11.55 12.68 -0.68
N GLY A 246 12.02 13.16 -1.83
CA GLY A 246 11.72 14.51 -2.32
C GLY A 246 12.28 15.63 -1.43
N GLY A 247 13.33 15.35 -0.63
CA GLY A 247 13.86 16.28 0.38
C GLY A 247 13.11 16.26 1.72
N ASP A 248 11.93 15.66 1.75
CA ASP A 248 11.03 15.61 2.89
C ASP A 248 11.20 14.35 3.72
N ARG A 249 10.65 14.34 4.95
CA ARG A 249 10.72 13.23 5.91
C ARG A 249 9.33 12.59 6.08
N TYR A 250 9.23 11.30 5.80
CA TYR A 250 8.00 10.54 5.94
C TYR A 250 8.16 9.39 6.91
N THR A 251 7.19 9.21 7.81
CA THR A 251 7.11 8.04 8.70
C THR A 251 5.88 7.22 8.37
N THR A 252 6.07 5.95 7.99
CA THR A 252 5.00 4.97 7.77
C THR A 252 4.95 4.01 8.96
N VAL A 253 3.84 4.02 9.70
CA VAL A 253 3.56 3.07 10.78
C VAL A 253 2.72 1.92 10.21
N TYR A 254 3.30 0.73 10.21
CA TYR A 254 2.66 -0.53 9.84
C TYR A 254 2.01 -1.15 11.08
N LEU A 255 0.71 -1.45 11.00
CA LEU A 255 -0.08 -2.02 12.08
C LEU A 255 -0.61 -3.40 11.65
N ASP A 256 -0.39 -4.41 12.47
CA ASP A 256 -0.76 -5.81 12.22
C ASP A 256 -1.85 -6.24 13.21
N HIS A 257 -2.99 -6.69 12.68
CA HIS A 257 -4.09 -7.12 13.52
C HIS A 257 -3.81 -8.51 14.12
N PRO A 258 -4.13 -8.75 15.42
CA PRO A 258 -3.91 -10.05 16.06
C PRO A 258 -4.67 -11.21 15.40
N SER A 259 -5.73 -10.93 14.64
CA SER A 259 -6.47 -11.97 13.88
C SER A 259 -5.74 -12.46 12.63
N ASN A 260 -4.67 -11.79 12.18
CA ASN A 260 -3.86 -12.26 11.06
C ASN A 260 -3.13 -13.55 11.48
N PRO A 261 -2.81 -14.47 10.55
CA PRO A 261 -2.14 -15.72 10.91
C PRO A 261 -0.80 -15.48 11.64
N LYS A 262 -0.51 -16.37 12.58
CA LYS A 262 0.69 -16.36 13.42
C LYS A 262 1.37 -17.74 13.41
N PRO A 263 2.69 -17.83 13.66
CA PRO A 263 3.61 -16.71 13.82
C PRO A 263 3.76 -15.90 12.53
N SER A 264 3.87 -14.59 12.70
CA SER A 264 4.21 -13.64 11.65
C SER A 264 5.63 -13.16 11.86
N PHE A 265 6.40 -13.04 10.78
CA PHE A 265 7.82 -12.72 10.82
C PHE A 265 8.09 -11.46 10.03
N TYR A 266 8.97 -10.62 10.56
CA TYR A 266 9.22 -9.27 10.05
C TYR A 266 10.62 -9.13 9.46
N SER A 267 10.72 -8.27 8.45
CA SER A 267 11.99 -7.88 7.82
C SER A 267 12.02 -6.39 7.55
N GLU A 268 13.24 -5.86 7.49
CA GLU A 268 13.56 -4.45 7.25
C GLU A 268 14.69 -4.33 6.25
N ARG A 269 14.63 -3.27 5.45
CA ARG A 269 15.69 -2.86 4.54
C ARG A 269 15.90 -1.37 4.60
N ASP A 270 17.14 -0.95 4.70
CA ASP A 270 17.55 0.45 4.69
C ASP A 270 17.14 1.15 3.39
N TYR A 271 17.04 0.40 2.28
CA TYR A 271 16.54 0.92 1.01
C TYR A 271 15.04 1.26 0.99
N GLY A 272 14.28 1.09 2.08
CA GLY A 272 12.88 1.51 2.17
C GLY A 272 11.86 0.39 1.90
N ARG A 273 12.13 -0.85 2.35
CA ARG A 273 11.19 -1.98 2.29
C ARG A 273 10.99 -2.60 3.66
N PHE A 274 9.75 -2.78 4.08
CA PHE A 274 9.42 -3.45 5.33
C PHE A 274 7.98 -3.97 5.38
N GLY A 275 7.74 -4.94 6.27
CA GLY A 275 6.45 -5.59 6.43
C GLY A 275 6.60 -6.94 7.13
N SER A 276 5.53 -7.73 7.09
CA SER A 276 5.48 -9.08 7.67
C SER A 276 4.94 -10.12 6.71
N TYR A 277 5.30 -11.38 6.97
CA TYR A 277 4.69 -12.55 6.36
C TYR A 277 4.36 -13.61 7.40
N PHE A 278 3.56 -14.58 7.00
CA PHE A 278 3.23 -15.78 7.75
C PHE A 278 3.13 -16.94 6.77
N LYS A 279 2.98 -18.15 7.30
CA LYS A 279 2.69 -19.35 6.50
C LYS A 279 1.25 -19.76 6.74
N THR A 280 0.54 -20.17 5.69
CA THR A 280 -0.82 -20.66 5.83
C THR A 280 -1.20 -21.56 4.67
N GLU A 281 -2.36 -22.20 4.80
CA GLU A 281 -2.99 -22.99 3.76
C GLU A 281 -4.44 -22.53 3.65
N ILE A 282 -4.95 -22.44 2.43
CA ILE A 282 -6.36 -22.13 2.16
C ILE A 282 -7.01 -23.30 1.43
N THR A 283 -8.30 -23.50 1.71
CA THR A 283 -9.17 -24.49 1.06
C THR A 283 -10.50 -23.81 0.69
N PRO A 284 -11.41 -24.45 -0.05
CA PRO A 284 -12.69 -23.84 -0.41
C PRO A 284 -13.53 -23.45 0.82
N SER A 285 -13.41 -24.19 1.92
CA SER A 285 -14.11 -23.92 3.19
C SER A 285 -13.35 -22.98 4.13
N THR A 286 -12.05 -22.75 3.91
CA THR A 286 -11.17 -22.04 4.84
C THR A 286 -10.38 -20.96 4.11
N PRO A 287 -11.01 -19.81 3.78
CA PRO A 287 -10.33 -18.69 3.16
C PRO A 287 -9.39 -17.98 4.14
N LEU A 288 -8.35 -17.35 3.61
CA LEU A 288 -7.47 -16.49 4.40
C LEU A 288 -8.06 -15.08 4.48
N HIS A 289 -8.15 -14.54 5.68
CA HIS A 289 -8.47 -13.14 5.91
C HIS A 289 -7.28 -12.42 6.56
N VAL A 290 -6.94 -11.24 6.06
CA VAL A 290 -5.94 -10.37 6.67
C VAL A 290 -6.44 -8.94 6.82
N LYS A 291 -5.95 -8.26 7.86
CA LYS A 291 -6.25 -6.88 8.24
C LYS A 291 -4.97 -6.17 8.67
N TYR A 292 -4.60 -5.13 7.95
CA TYR A 292 -3.47 -4.26 8.28
C TYR A 292 -3.91 -2.80 8.20
N ARG A 293 -3.13 -1.91 8.82
CA ARG A 293 -3.25 -0.46 8.59
C ARG A 293 -1.89 0.16 8.40
N LEU A 294 -1.78 1.09 7.46
CA LEU A 294 -0.64 1.97 7.31
C LEU A 294 -1.05 3.38 7.71
N ASN A 295 -0.30 4.00 8.62
CA ASN A 295 -0.43 5.43 8.90
C ASN A 295 0.82 6.16 8.39
N ILE A 296 0.64 7.09 7.45
CA ILE A 296 1.72 7.76 6.76
C ILE A 296 1.69 9.24 7.13
N ALA A 297 2.72 9.68 7.86
CA ALA A 297 2.88 11.06 8.31
C ALA A 297 4.00 11.76 7.55
N HIS A 298 3.79 13.02 7.17
CA HIS A 298 4.82 13.90 6.64
C HIS A 298 5.62 14.56 7.77
N ARG A 299 6.21 13.73 8.64
CA ARG A 299 7.08 14.12 9.76
C ARG A 299 7.71 12.87 10.40
N GLU A 300 8.61 13.08 11.36
CA GLU A 300 8.98 12.03 12.30
C GLU A 300 7.82 11.72 13.26
N ARG A 301 7.74 10.46 13.73
CA ARG A 301 6.89 10.06 14.84
C ARG A 301 7.72 9.54 16.02
N SER A 302 7.20 9.66 17.22
CA SER A 302 7.75 9.02 18.42
C SER A 302 7.28 7.56 18.57
N PRO A 303 7.96 6.74 19.40
CA PRO A 303 7.46 5.41 19.77
C PRO A 303 6.06 5.43 20.39
N GLU A 304 5.75 6.42 21.22
CA GLU A 304 4.48 6.59 21.92
C GLU A 304 3.34 6.86 20.93
N GLU A 305 3.58 7.72 19.93
CA GLU A 305 2.62 7.97 18.86
C GLU A 305 2.35 6.70 18.05
N CYS A 306 3.39 5.93 17.70
CA CYS A 306 3.24 4.68 16.97
C CYS A 306 2.45 3.63 17.77
N LYS A 307 2.72 3.52 19.07
CA LYS A 307 1.98 2.64 19.99
C LYS A 307 0.52 3.07 20.13
N SER A 308 0.25 4.37 20.25
CA SER A 308 -1.11 4.93 20.32
C SER A 308 -1.93 4.58 19.07
N LEU A 309 -1.34 4.74 17.88
CA LEU A 309 -1.98 4.33 16.62
C LEU A 309 -2.31 2.83 16.59
N SER A 310 -1.40 1.99 17.09
CA SER A 310 -1.66 0.55 17.22
C SER A 310 -2.85 0.27 18.14
N HIS A 311 -2.94 0.93 19.29
CA HIS A 311 -4.09 0.77 20.19
C HIS A 311 -5.40 1.24 19.55
N GLN A 312 -5.39 2.36 18.83
CA GLN A 312 -6.57 2.88 18.14
C GLN A 312 -7.06 1.92 17.06
N PHE A 313 -6.15 1.31 16.29
CA PHE A 313 -6.49 0.32 15.27
C PHE A 313 -7.21 -0.92 15.84
N LEU A 314 -6.89 -1.30 17.08
CA LEU A 314 -7.55 -2.43 17.76
C LEU A 314 -8.91 -2.05 18.37
N LYS A 315 -9.15 -0.77 18.66
CA LYS A 315 -10.43 -0.28 19.22
C LYS A 315 -11.48 0.03 18.15
N ALA A 316 -11.06 0.32 16.92
CA ALA A 316 -11.94 0.74 15.82
C ALA A 316 -12.61 -0.44 15.08
N GLN A 317 -12.65 -1.63 15.69
CA GLN A 317 -13.17 -2.87 15.10
C GLN A 317 -14.23 -3.50 15.98
#